data_AF-A0A7V8NSY1-F1
#
_entry.id   AF-A0A7V8NSY1-F1
#
_cell.length_a   1.000
_cell.length_b   1.000
_cell.length_c   1.000
_cell.angle_alpha   90.00
_cell.angle_beta   90.00
_cell.angle_gamma   90.00
#
_symmetry.space_group_name_H-M   'P 1'
#
loop_
_entity.id
_entity.type
_entity.pdbx_description
1 polymer ?
#
loop_
_entity_poly.entity_id
_entity_poly.type
_entity_poly.pdbx_seq_one_letter_code
_entity_poly.pdbx_strand_id
1 'polypeptide(L)' 'MEQHRTIEVGDATLECTLRGSGAPIVLLANAGCSVGYFDHLARALATAGFQTISINMRGVGGSLG' A
#
# COMPACT_ATOMS: atom_id res chain seq x y z
N MET A 1 4.64 4.11 12.55
CA MET A 1 5.00 5.19 11.62
C MET A 1 4.54 4.79 10.24
N GLU A 2 3.89 5.70 9.51
CA GLU A 2 3.39 5.47 8.16
C GLU A 2 4.31 6.22 7.17
N GLN A 3 4.64 5.58 6.05
CA GLN A 3 5.48 6.17 5.00
C GLN A 3 4.76 6.03 3.66
N HIS A 4 4.64 7.14 2.94
CA HIS A 4 4.19 7.12 1.55
C HIS A 4 5.40 7.06 0.63
N ARG A 5 5.33 6.20 -0.38
CA ARG A 5 6.39 6.02 -1.37
C ARG A 5 5.78 5.94 -2.76
N THR A 6 6.53 6.44 -3.71
CA THR A 6 6.24 6.27 -5.13
C THR A 6 7.35 5.41 -5.73
N ILE A 7 6.98 4.38 -6.50
CA ILE A 7 7.92 3.45 -7.12
C ILE A 7 7.65 3.33 -8.62
N GLU A 8 8.71 3.24 -9.41
CA GLU A 8 8.61 2.99 -10.85
C GLU A 8 8.59 1.48 -11.12
N VAL A 9 7.59 1.01 -11.87
CA VAL A 9 7.40 -0.39 -12.24
C VAL A 9 7.05 -0.49 -13.73
N GLY A 10 8.07 -0.73 -14.55
CA GLY A 10 7.91 -0.77 -16.01
C GLY A 10 7.53 0.61 -16.55
N ASP A 11 6.35 0.70 -17.16
CA ASP A 11 5.76 1.93 -17.71
C ASP A 11 4.76 2.62 -16.75
N ALA A 12 4.65 2.14 -15.51
CA ALA A 12 3.78 2.73 -14.50
C ALA A 12 4.53 3.23 -13.28
N THR A 13 3.94 4.24 -12.65
CA THR A 13 4.38 4.82 -11.39
C THR A 13 3.34 4.46 -10.33
N LEU A 14 3.74 3.74 -9.28
CA LEU A 14 2.82 3.25 -8.25
C LEU A 14 3.03 3.97 -6.91
N GLU A 15 1.94 4.51 -6.36
CA GLU A 15 1.89 5.00 -4.99
C GLU A 15 1.64 3.83 -4.03
N CYS A 16 2.44 3.77 -2.97
CA CYS A 16 2.32 2.79 -1.92
C CYS A 16 2.47 3.41 -0.53
N THR A 17 1.79 2.80 0.43
CA THR A 17 1.87 3.17 1.85
C THR A 17 2.45 2.01 2.64
N LEU A 18 3.53 2.28 3.37
CA LEU A 18 4.19 1.34 4.25
C LEU A 18 3.84 1.66 5.70
N ARG A 19 3.47 0.63 6.46
CA ARG A 19 3.13 0.77 7.87
C ARG A 19 3.61 -0.42 8.67
N GLY A 20 4.26 -0.16 9.80
CA GLY A 20 4.84 -1.19 10.66
C GLY A 20 6.22 -1.65 10.20
N SER A 21 6.68 -2.73 10.81
CA SER A 21 8.02 -3.33 10.64
C SER A 21 7.92 -4.83 10.88
N GLY A 22 8.72 -5.64 10.18
CA GLY A 22 8.68 -7.10 10.29
C GLY A 22 8.50 -7.75 8.92
N ALA A 23 7.93 -8.96 8.89
CA ALA A 23 7.68 -9.65 7.63
C ALA A 23 6.68 -8.86 6.77
N PRO A 24 6.96 -8.67 5.46
CA PRO A 24 6.13 -7.85 4.60
C PRO A 24 4.84 -8.58 4.17
N ILE A 25 3.73 -7.86 4.18
CA ILE A 25 2.43 -8.28 3.65
C ILE A 25 1.99 -7.24 2.63
N VAL A 26 1.79 -7.67 1.38
CA VAL A 26 1.32 -6.79 0.30
C VAL A 26 -0.20 -6.81 0.26
N LEU A 27 -0.80 -5.62 0.34
CA LEU A 27 -2.25 -5.43 0.29
C LEU A 27 -2.62 -4.82 -1.05
N LEU A 28 -3.36 -5.60 -1.85
CA LEU A 28 -3.81 -5.23 -3.19
C LEU A 28 -5.31 -4.93 -3.15
N ALA A 29 -5.67 -3.66 -3.34
CA ALA A 29 -7.06 -3.26 -3.37
C ALA A 29 -7.71 -3.74 -4.67
N ASN A 30 -8.98 -4.11 -4.60
CA ASN A 30 -9.75 -4.36 -5.82
C ASN A 30 -9.81 -3.08 -6.66
N ALA A 31 -9.92 -3.22 -7.99
CA ALA A 31 -9.90 -2.10 -8.92
C ALA A 31 -10.86 -0.97 -8.52
N GLY A 32 -10.37 0.27 -8.54
CA GLY A 32 -11.12 1.47 -8.17
C GLY A 32 -11.15 1.80 -6.66
N CYS A 33 -10.71 0.89 -5.78
CA CYS A 33 -10.54 1.18 -4.36
C CYS A 33 -9.12 1.71 -4.09
N SER A 34 -9.01 2.73 -3.24
CA SER A 34 -7.71 3.21 -2.75
C SER A 34 -7.20 2.36 -1.59
N VAL A 35 -5.91 2.52 -1.26
CA VAL A 35 -5.27 1.88 -0.10
C VAL A 35 -5.99 2.11 1.23
N GLY A 36 -6.78 3.18 1.35
CA GLY A 36 -7.58 3.48 2.55
C GLY A 36 -8.61 2.40 2.89
N TYR A 37 -8.99 1.55 1.93
CA TYR A 37 -9.82 0.37 2.17
C TYR A 37 -9.20 -0.56 3.23
N PHE A 38 -7.88 -0.60 3.33
CA PHE A 38 -7.15 -1.48 4.25
C PHE A 38 -6.78 -0.84 5.58
N ASP A 39 -7.14 0.40 5.87
CA ASP A 39 -6.67 1.14 7.03
C ASP A 39 -6.74 0.38 8.37
N HIS A 40 -7.88 -0.28 8.60
CA HIS A 40 -8.09 -1.07 9.82
C HIS A 40 -7.24 -2.35 9.82
N LEU A 41 -7.19 -3.06 8.69
CA LEU A 41 -6.38 -4.26 8.54
C LEU A 41 -4.89 -3.95 8.66
N ALA A 42 -4.41 -2.89 8.00
CA ALA A 42 -3.03 -2.45 8.02
C ALA A 42 -2.58 -2.06 9.44
N ARG A 43 -3.45 -1.42 10.22
CA ARG A 43 -3.22 -1.15 11.64
C ARG A 43 -3.13 -2.44 12.46
N ALA A 44 -4.05 -3.38 12.27
CA ALA A 44 -4.05 -4.65 13.00
C ALA A 44 -2.78 -5.47 12.71
N LEU A 45 -2.38 -5.57 11.44
CA LEU A 45 -1.17 -6.28 11.03
C LEU A 45 0.11 -5.60 11.55
N ALA A 46 0.18 -4.27 11.53
CA ALA A 46 1.30 -3.54 12.10
C ALA A 46 1.42 -3.75 13.61
N THR A 47 0.31 -3.74 14.35
CA THR A 47 0.30 -4.07 15.79
C THR A 47 0.74 -5.51 16.05
N ALA A 48 0.45 -6.44 15.14
CA ALA A 48 0.90 -7.83 15.21
C ALA A 48 2.38 -8.04 14.80
N GLY A 49 3.12 -6.98 14.49
CA GLY A 49 4.56 -7.05 14.16
C GLY A 49 4.86 -7.34 12.69
N PHE A 50 3.92 -7.09 11.79
CA PHE A 50 4.14 -7.15 10.34
C PHE A 50 4.41 -5.76 9.75
N GLN A 51 5.09 -5.74 8.60
CA GLN A 51 5.10 -4.56 7.74
C GLN A 51 4.04 -4.72 6.66
N THR A 52 3.13 -3.78 6.56
CA THR A 52 2.15 -3.73 5.47
C THR A 52 2.65 -2.82 4.36
N ILE A 53 2.39 -3.24 3.13
CA ILE A 53 2.67 -2.50 1.90
C ILE A 53 1.37 -2.44 1.11
N SER A 54 0.62 -1.35 1.25
CA SER A 54 -0.62 -1.13 0.53
C SER A 54 -0.33 -0.40 -0.77
N ILE A 55 -0.88 -0.85 -1.89
CA ILE A 55 -0.59 -0.30 -3.22
C ILE A 55 -1.87 0.27 -3.83
N ASN A 56 -1.81 1.52 -4.29
CA ASN A 56 -2.83 2.04 -5.20
C ASN A 56 -2.54 1.48 -6.60
N MET A 57 -3.52 0.76 -7.17
CA MET A 57 -3.38 0.21 -8.52
C MET A 57 -3.34 1.34 -9.56
N ARG A 58 -2.89 1.03 -10.78
CA ARG A 58 -2.90 1.97 -11.93
C ARG A 58 -4.23 2.70 -12.05
N GLY A 59 -4.19 4.02 -12.20
CA GLY A 59 -5.37 4.89 -12.31
C GLY A 59 -6.09 5.18 -10.98
N VAL A 60 -5.54 4.78 -9.83
CA VAL A 60 -6.09 5.06 -8.50
C VAL A 60 -5.10 5.88 -7.68
N GLY A 61 -5.59 6.87 -6.93
CA GLY A 61 -4.75 7.70 -6.05
C GLY A 61 -3.65 8.43 -6.83
N GLY A 62 -2.42 8.38 -6.34
CA GLY A 62 -1.24 8.94 -7.01
C GLY A 62 -0.60 8.02 -8.05
N SER A 63 -1.16 6.84 -8.33
CA SER A 63 -0.60 5.89 -9.31
C SER A 63 -0.98 6.23 -10.75
N LEU A 64 -0.03 6.12 -11.67
CA LEU A 64 -0.13 6.51 -13.09
C LEU A 64 0.32 5.38 -14.04
N GLY A 65 -0.11 5.48 -15.29
CA GLY A 65 0.20 4.53 -16.39
C GLY A 65 -0.76 3.36 -16.52
#